data_AF-A0AAD5H6G2-F1
#
_entry.id   AF-A0AAD5H6G2-F1
#
_cell.length_a   1.000
_cell.length_b   1.000
_cell.length_c   1.000
_cell.angle_alpha   90.00
_cell.angle_beta   90.00
_cell.angle_gamma   90.00
#
_symmetry.space_group_name_H-M   'P 1'
#
loop_
_entity.id
_entity.type
_entity.pdbx_description
1 polymer ?
#
loop_
_entity_poly.entity_id
_entity_poly.type
_entity_poly.pdbx_seq_one_letter_code
_entity_poly.pdbx_strand_id
1 'polypeptide(L)'
;MEPVATGQWVLRAFYALNLAGAGNSGVQLLLGPSRPAVVSEWGEAVRPPLAAAVIGSMFSAASLTSLAGLINPVAFSPILLFQFVYKTIFFFRSTLPALRRNRPADRPAIKMGLIFAAYTFVLPWFLPWRRFADTLRG
;
A
#
# COMPACT_ATOMS: atom_id res chain seq x y z
N MET A 1 -9.98 24.35 10.85
CA MET A 1 -8.71 23.64 11.13
C MET A 1 -7.65 24.21 10.20
N GLU A 2 -6.46 24.49 10.71
CA GLU A 2 -5.29 24.94 9.93
C GLU A 2 -4.98 23.97 8.76
N PRO A 3 -4.69 24.45 7.54
CA PRO A 3 -4.38 23.60 6.38
C PRO A 3 -3.24 22.61 6.64
N VAL A 4 -2.24 23.02 7.44
CA VAL A 4 -1.10 22.18 7.84
C VAL A 4 -1.53 21.00 8.71
N ALA A 5 -2.39 21.24 9.70
CA ALA A 5 -2.90 20.19 10.57
C ALA A 5 -3.72 19.17 9.78
N THR A 6 -4.53 19.65 8.82
CA THR A 6 -5.35 18.81 7.94
C THR A 6 -4.47 17.86 7.12
N GLY A 7 -3.39 18.36 6.50
CA GLY A 7 -2.46 17.52 5.75
C GLY A 7 -1.80 16.42 6.59
N GLN A 8 -1.39 16.74 7.83
CA GLN A 8 -0.79 15.75 8.72
C GLN A 8 -1.75 14.64 9.14
N TRP A 9 -3.02 14.98 9.40
CA TRP A 9 -4.05 13.99 9.71
C TRP A 9 -4.32 13.05 8.54
N VAL A 10 -4.34 13.57 7.31
CA VAL A 10 -4.51 12.73 6.11
C VAL A 10 -3.33 11.77 5.93
N LEU A 11 -2.09 12.23 6.12
CA LEU A 11 -0.92 11.34 6.08
C LEU A 11 -1.02 10.23 7.14
N ARG A 12 -1.43 10.55 8.37
CA ARG A 12 -1.68 9.56 9.43
C ARG A 12 -2.75 8.55 9.04
N ALA A 13 -3.83 8.99 8.38
CA ALA A 13 -4.86 8.08 7.88
C ALA A 13 -4.28 7.08 6.86
N PHE A 14 -3.42 7.52 5.93
CA PHE A 14 -2.75 6.62 5.00
C PHE A 14 -1.80 5.63 5.69
N TYR A 15 -1.10 6.05 6.74
CA TYR A 15 -0.31 5.13 7.58
C TYR A 15 -1.18 4.12 8.32
N ALA A 16 -2.30 4.55 8.91
CA ALA A 16 -3.24 3.66 9.59
C ALA A 16 -3.84 2.62 8.63
N LEU A 17 -4.20 3.04 7.41
CA LEU A 17 -4.69 2.15 6.35
C LEU A 17 -3.63 1.09 5.97
N ASN A 18 -2.34 1.44 5.92
CA ASN A 18 -1.30 0.44 5.69
C ASN A 18 -1.14 -0.50 6.86
N LEU A 19 -1.14 0.03 8.09
CA LEU A 19 -1.00 -0.77 9.30
C LEU A 19 -2.10 -1.85 9.35
N ALA A 20 -3.36 -1.45 9.09
CA ALA A 20 -4.48 -2.38 9.07
C ALA A 20 -4.45 -3.34 7.86
N GLY A 21 -4.36 -2.79 6.64
CA GLY A 21 -4.47 -3.58 5.42
C GLY A 21 -3.23 -4.41 5.13
N ALA A 22 -2.06 -3.76 5.04
CA ALA A 22 -0.80 -4.43 4.76
C ALA A 22 -0.31 -5.26 5.95
N GLY A 23 -0.53 -4.80 7.19
CA GLY A 23 -0.16 -5.58 8.38
C GLY A 23 -0.87 -6.93 8.46
N ASN A 24 -2.20 -6.93 8.37
CA ASN A 24 -2.98 -8.16 8.38
C ASN A 24 -2.58 -9.11 7.23
N SER A 25 -2.52 -8.58 6.02
CA SER A 25 -2.14 -9.35 4.82
C SER A 25 -0.71 -9.90 4.90
N GLY A 26 0.24 -9.10 5.39
CA GLY A 26 1.64 -9.48 5.52
C GLY A 26 1.85 -10.63 6.50
N VAL A 27 1.23 -10.55 7.68
CA VAL A 27 1.28 -11.62 8.69
C VAL A 27 0.66 -12.91 8.15
N GLN A 28 -0.49 -12.82 7.47
CA GLN A 28 -1.16 -13.99 6.92
C GLN A 28 -0.31 -14.70 5.86
N LEU A 29 0.32 -13.94 4.95
CA LEU A 29 1.19 -14.49 3.90
C LEU A 29 2.49 -15.10 4.45
N LEU A 30 3.05 -14.54 5.52
CA LEU A 30 4.29 -15.06 6.13
C LEU A 30 4.05 -16.28 7.01
N LEU A 31 2.96 -16.30 7.79
CA LEU A 31 2.73 -17.34 8.81
C LEU A 31 1.81 -18.47 8.34
N GLY A 32 1.12 -18.32 7.22
CA GLY A 32 0.18 -19.33 6.75
C GLY A 32 -0.30 -19.11 5.33
N PRO A 33 0.59 -19.06 4.32
CA PRO A 33 0.20 -18.85 2.94
C PRO A 33 -0.74 -19.94 2.39
N SER A 34 -0.68 -21.15 2.95
CA SER A 34 -1.55 -22.29 2.58
C SER A 34 -2.90 -22.30 3.31
N ARG A 35 -3.18 -21.34 4.20
CA ARG A 35 -4.47 -21.30 4.92
C ARG A 35 -5.62 -21.05 3.93
N PRO A 36 -6.79 -21.70 4.09
CA PRO A 36 -7.91 -21.56 3.15
C PRO A 36 -8.34 -20.10 2.91
N ALA A 37 -8.33 -19.27 3.95
CA ALA A 37 -8.65 -17.85 3.84
C ALA A 37 -7.68 -17.10 2.90
N VAL A 38 -6.37 -17.32 3.07
CA VAL A 38 -5.32 -16.71 2.25
C VAL A 38 -5.40 -17.19 0.81
N VAL A 39 -5.60 -18.49 0.61
CA VAL A 39 -5.77 -19.06 -0.74
C VAL A 39 -7.03 -18.52 -1.42
N SER A 40 -8.12 -18.31 -0.68
CA SER A 40 -9.36 -17.72 -1.23
C SER A 40 -9.20 -16.26 -1.64
N GLU A 41 -8.35 -15.51 -0.93
CA GLU A 41 -8.15 -14.08 -1.13
C GLU A 41 -7.11 -13.81 -2.23
N TRP A 42 -6.03 -14.58 -2.24
CA TRP A 42 -4.86 -14.35 -3.09
C TRP A 42 -4.75 -15.33 -4.27
N GLY A 43 -5.38 -16.51 -4.17
CA GLY A 43 -5.42 -17.51 -5.23
C GLY A 43 -4.04 -17.96 -5.71
N GLU A 44 -3.91 -18.14 -7.02
CA GLU A 44 -2.64 -18.54 -7.69
C GLU A 44 -1.52 -17.51 -7.50
N ALA A 45 -1.83 -16.24 -7.19
CA ALA A 45 -0.84 -15.16 -7.15
C ALA A 45 0.23 -15.35 -6.05
N VAL A 46 -0.09 -16.12 -5.02
CA VAL A 46 0.80 -16.39 -3.87
C VAL A 46 1.13 -17.87 -3.71
N ARG A 47 0.73 -18.72 -4.67
CA ARG A 47 1.02 -20.16 -4.62
C ARG A 47 2.51 -20.48 -4.68
N PRO A 48 3.34 -19.80 -5.49
CA PRO A 48 4.78 -19.97 -5.37
C PRO A 48 5.23 -19.54 -3.96
N PRO A 49 5.90 -20.40 -3.16
CA PRO A 49 6.27 -20.06 -1.78
C PRO A 49 7.10 -18.77 -1.67
N LEU A 50 7.96 -18.53 -2.66
CA LEU A 50 8.74 -17.30 -2.76
C LEU A 50 7.88 -16.06 -2.98
N ALA A 51 6.81 -16.15 -3.78
CA ALA A 51 5.91 -15.02 -4.03
C ALA A 51 5.18 -14.62 -2.73
N ALA A 52 4.65 -15.59 -2.00
CA ALA A 52 4.05 -15.34 -0.69
C ALA A 52 5.04 -14.70 0.29
N ALA A 53 6.27 -15.21 0.38
CA ALA A 53 7.30 -14.66 1.26
C ALA A 53 7.70 -13.22 0.91
N VAL A 54 7.89 -12.93 -0.37
CA VAL A 54 8.24 -11.57 -0.85
C VAL A 54 7.09 -10.59 -0.63
N ILE A 55 5.86 -10.96 -0.97
CA ILE A 55 4.70 -10.08 -0.79
C ILE A 55 4.45 -9.87 0.71
N GLY A 56 4.50 -10.95 1.50
CA GLY A 56 4.27 -10.90 2.93
C GLY A 56 5.31 -10.06 3.66
N SER A 57 6.59 -10.18 3.30
CA SER A 57 7.66 -9.36 3.88
C SER A 57 7.54 -7.88 3.48
N MET A 58 7.25 -7.59 2.21
CA MET A 58 7.03 -6.22 1.75
C MET A 58 5.86 -5.55 2.49
N PHE A 59 4.77 -6.28 2.69
CA PHE A 59 3.57 -5.79 3.38
C PHE A 59 3.82 -5.58 4.88
N SER A 60 4.52 -6.51 5.51
CA SER A 60 4.91 -6.41 6.90
C SER A 60 5.86 -5.23 7.14
N ALA A 61 6.85 -5.02 6.25
CA ALA A 61 7.75 -3.87 6.31
C ALA A 61 6.99 -2.54 6.13
N ALA A 62 6.06 -2.47 5.17
CA ALA A 62 5.22 -1.29 4.97
C ALA A 62 4.34 -0.99 6.19
N SER A 63 3.84 -2.03 6.87
CA SER A 63 3.06 -1.90 8.10
C SER A 63 3.90 -1.41 9.28
N LEU A 64 5.04 -2.06 9.54
CA LEU A 64 5.94 -1.68 10.63
C LEU A 64 6.46 -0.26 10.48
N THR A 65 6.85 0.13 9.27
CA THR A 65 7.28 1.51 8.99
C THR A 65 6.14 2.53 9.11
N SER A 66 4.89 2.10 8.89
CA SER A 66 3.72 2.95 9.09
C SER A 66 3.45 3.26 10.57
N LEU A 67 3.88 2.42 11.51
CA LEU A 67 3.83 2.75 12.95
C LEU A 67 4.64 4.01 13.25
N ALA A 68 5.84 4.12 12.69
CA ALA A 68 6.67 5.31 12.87
C ALA A 68 6.07 6.55 12.17
N GLY A 69 5.42 6.34 11.02
CA GLY A 69 4.67 7.39 10.32
C GLY A 69 3.44 7.92 11.06
N LEU A 70 2.80 7.12 11.92
CA LEU A 70 1.69 7.61 12.76
C LEU A 70 2.18 8.66 13.78
N ILE A 71 3.38 8.47 14.31
CA ILE A 71 4.00 9.38 15.28
C ILE A 71 4.47 10.65 14.57
N ASN A 72 5.28 10.50 13.50
CA ASN A 72 5.84 11.62 12.75
C ASN A 72 5.53 11.51 11.24
N PRO A 73 4.32 11.92 10.81
CA PRO A 73 3.85 11.66 9.45
C PRO A 73 4.64 12.38 8.36
N VAL A 74 5.20 13.55 8.66
CA VAL A 74 5.97 14.32 7.67
C VAL A 74 7.38 13.76 7.52
N ALA A 75 8.05 13.39 8.61
CA ALA A 75 9.41 12.83 8.53
C ALA A 75 9.43 11.48 7.81
N PHE A 76 8.41 10.65 8.01
CA PHE A 76 8.29 9.34 7.33
C PHE A 76 7.60 9.42 5.97
N SER A 77 7.25 10.62 5.48
CA SER A 77 6.58 10.79 4.19
C SER A 77 7.32 10.19 2.97
N PRO A 78 8.66 10.01 2.94
CA PRO A 78 9.32 9.24 1.88
C PRO A 78 8.78 7.81 1.73
N ILE A 79 8.30 7.20 2.82
CA ILE A 79 7.70 5.86 2.79
C ILE A 79 6.34 5.90 2.08
N LEU A 80 5.53 6.92 2.34
CA LEU A 80 4.28 7.13 1.61
C LEU A 80 4.53 7.47 0.14
N LEU A 81 5.61 8.20 -0.17
CA LEU A 81 6.02 8.46 -1.55
C LEU A 81 6.38 7.15 -2.28
N PHE A 82 7.20 6.29 -1.67
CA PHE A 82 7.50 4.97 -2.23
C PHE A 82 6.23 4.16 -2.48
N GLN A 83 5.33 4.12 -1.50
CA GLN A 83 4.07 3.40 -1.65
C GLN A 83 3.15 4.01 -2.70
N PHE A 84 3.10 5.33 -2.82
CA PHE A 84 2.37 6.02 -3.88
C PHE A 84 2.86 5.54 -5.24
N VAL A 85 4.18 5.55 -5.47
CA VAL A 85 4.78 5.09 -6.73
C VAL A 85 4.46 3.61 -7.00
N TYR A 86 4.74 2.73 -6.03
CA TYR A 86 4.48 1.30 -6.12
C TYR A 86 2.99 1.00 -6.41
N LYS A 87 2.07 1.59 -5.64
CA LYS A 87 0.62 1.35 -5.78
C LYS A 87 0.07 1.91 -7.08
N THR A 88 0.62 3.04 -7.55
CA THR A 88 0.28 3.61 -8.85
C THR A 88 0.70 2.69 -9.99
N ILE A 89 1.94 2.19 -9.96
CA ILE A 89 2.42 1.21 -10.96
C ILE A 89 1.51 -0.04 -10.95
N PHE A 90 1.23 -0.59 -9.76
CA PHE A 90 0.34 -1.74 -9.62
C PHE A 90 -1.07 -1.47 -10.16
N PHE A 91 -1.64 -0.31 -9.83
CA PHE A 91 -2.98 0.07 -10.26
C PHE A 91 -3.07 0.09 -11.79
N PHE A 92 -2.18 0.81 -12.46
CA PHE A 92 -2.23 0.92 -13.92
C PHE A 92 -1.80 -0.35 -14.64
N ARG A 93 -0.85 -1.11 -14.10
CA ARG A 93 -0.31 -2.31 -14.77
C ARG A 93 -1.16 -3.56 -14.56
N SER A 94 -1.82 -3.66 -13.41
CA SER A 94 -2.55 -4.86 -12.99
C SER A 94 -4.05 -4.60 -12.83
N THR A 95 -4.42 -3.58 -12.06
CA THR A 95 -5.84 -3.33 -11.70
C THR A 95 -6.64 -2.82 -12.89
N LEU A 96 -6.14 -1.82 -13.61
CA LEU A 96 -6.87 -1.21 -14.72
C LEU A 96 -7.12 -2.21 -15.86
N PRO A 97 -6.14 -3.04 -16.28
CA PRO A 97 -6.41 -4.13 -17.23
C PRO A 97 -7.35 -5.19 -16.68
N ALA A 98 -7.24 -5.53 -15.40
CA ALA A 98 -8.10 -6.49 -14.72
C ALA A 98 -9.57 -6.04 -14.70
N LEU A 99 -9.83 -4.75 -14.42
CA LEU A 99 -11.17 -4.15 -14.50
C LEU A 99 -11.76 -4.24 -15.91
N ARG A 100 -10.93 -4.07 -16.95
CA ARG A 100 -11.37 -4.16 -18.36
C ARG A 100 -11.72 -5.60 -18.76
N ARG A 101 -10.97 -6.59 -18.27
CA ARG A 101 -11.21 -8.02 -18.58
C ARG A 101 -12.33 -8.63 -17.74
N ASN A 102 -12.47 -8.16 -16.49
CA ASN A 102 -13.49 -8.58 -15.52
C ASN A 102 -13.64 -10.11 -15.36
N ARG A 103 -12.53 -10.86 -15.32
CA ARG A 103 -12.55 -12.32 -15.15
C ARG A 103 -12.50 -12.70 -13.66
N PRO A 104 -12.98 -13.90 -13.27
CA PRO A 104 -12.83 -14.36 -11.89
C PRO A 104 -11.38 -14.36 -11.37
N ALA A 105 -10.41 -14.69 -12.23
CA ALA A 105 -8.99 -14.66 -11.89
C ALA A 105 -8.43 -13.24 -11.63
N ASP A 106 -9.11 -12.21 -12.11
CA ASP A 106 -8.71 -10.80 -11.94
C ASP A 106 -9.15 -10.23 -10.58
N ARG A 107 -10.01 -10.94 -9.83
CA ARG A 107 -10.62 -10.48 -8.57
C ARG A 107 -9.60 -10.04 -7.50
N PRO A 108 -8.49 -10.76 -7.24
CA PRO A 108 -7.51 -10.34 -6.24
C PRO A 108 -6.88 -8.99 -6.61
N ALA A 109 -6.47 -8.84 -7.87
CA ALA A 109 -5.89 -7.58 -8.37
C ALA A 109 -6.88 -6.42 -8.30
N ILE A 110 -8.16 -6.66 -8.61
CA ILE A 110 -9.22 -5.64 -8.51
C ILE A 110 -9.41 -5.21 -7.06
N LYS A 111 -9.58 -6.16 -6.13
CA LYS A 111 -9.78 -5.85 -4.70
C LYS A 111 -8.63 -5.01 -4.13
N MET A 112 -7.39 -5.43 -4.37
CA MET A 112 -6.21 -4.68 -3.93
C MET A 112 -6.13 -3.31 -4.61
N GLY A 113 -6.39 -3.27 -5.91
CA GLY A 113 -6.39 -2.06 -6.70
C GLY A 113 -7.38 -1.00 -6.24
N LEU A 114 -8.56 -1.39 -5.79
CA LEU A 114 -9.56 -0.47 -5.24
C LEU A 114 -9.06 0.22 -3.96
N ILE A 115 -8.36 -0.52 -3.09
CA ILE A 115 -7.71 0.06 -1.90
C ILE A 115 -6.57 0.99 -2.34
N PHE A 116 -5.80 0.59 -3.35
CA PHE A 116 -4.69 1.37 -3.89
C PHE A 116 -5.14 2.64 -4.61
N ALA A 117 -6.38 2.70 -5.10
CA ALA A 117 -6.93 3.89 -5.75
C ALA A 117 -6.88 5.12 -4.84
N ALA A 118 -7.14 4.97 -3.53
CA ALA A 118 -7.00 6.06 -2.57
C ALA A 118 -5.54 6.57 -2.50
N TYR A 119 -4.56 5.66 -2.52
CA TYR A 119 -3.15 6.02 -2.56
C TYR A 119 -2.76 6.67 -3.89
N THR A 120 -3.35 6.25 -5.01
CA THR A 120 -3.02 6.78 -6.33
C THR A 120 -3.63 8.14 -6.60
N PHE A 121 -4.89 8.38 -6.19
CA PHE A 121 -5.63 9.57 -6.58
C PHE A 121 -5.80 10.61 -5.48
N VAL A 122 -5.65 10.24 -4.20
CA VAL A 122 -5.87 11.15 -3.07
C VAL A 122 -4.55 11.53 -2.40
N LEU A 123 -3.72 10.55 -2.04
CA LEU A 123 -2.44 10.79 -1.34
C LEU A 123 -1.53 11.84 -2.01
N PRO A 124 -1.34 11.88 -3.35
CA PRO A 124 -0.42 12.85 -3.93
C PRO A 124 -0.78 14.31 -3.63
N TRP A 125 -2.02 14.65 -3.27
CA TRP A 125 -2.35 16.05 -2.95
C TRP A 125 -1.89 16.46 -1.54
N PHE A 126 -1.53 15.49 -0.71
CA PHE A 126 -1.10 15.70 0.67
C PHE A 126 0.38 15.37 0.90
N LEU A 127 1.07 14.83 -0.11
CA LEU A 127 2.50 14.59 -0.05
C LEU A 127 3.28 15.93 0.03
N PRO A 128 4.32 16.03 0.88
CA PRO A 128 5.08 17.26 1.06
C PRO A 128 6.10 17.46 -0.08
N TRP A 129 5.63 17.66 -1.31
CA TRP A 129 6.46 17.77 -2.52
C TRP A 129 7.60 18.77 -2.41
N ARG A 130 7.34 19.93 -1.80
CA ARG A 130 8.37 20.96 -1.58
C ARG A 130 9.55 20.41 -0.77
N ARG A 131 9.27 19.71 0.33
CA ARG A 131 10.30 19.08 1.18
C ARG A 131 11.13 18.07 0.39
N PHE A 132 10.49 17.26 -0.46
CA PHE A 132 11.20 16.32 -1.31
C PHE A 132 12.10 17.02 -2.33
N ALA A 133 11.59 18.07 -2.99
CA ALA A 133 12.36 18.86 -3.95
C ALA A 133 13.56 19.56 -3.28
N ASP A 134 13.38 20.10 -2.09
CA ASP A 134 14.44 20.77 -1.33
C ASP A 134 15.54 19.77 -0.91
N THR A 135 15.15 18.54 -0.54
CA THR A 135 16.10 17.47 -0.19
C THR A 135 16.96 17.02 -1.37
N LEU A 136 16.45 17.10 -2.61
CA LEU A 136 17.19 16.75 -3.82
C LEU A 136 18.12 17.87 -4.32
N ARG A 137 17.96 19.09 -3.79
CA ARG A 137 18.75 20.27 -4.17
C ARG A 137 19.92 20.56 -3.21
N GLY A 138 19.91 19.93 -2.03
CA GLY A 138 21.01 19.95 -1.08
C GLY A 138 22.06 18.91 -1.43
#